data_AF-A0A356DVJ5-F1
#
_entry.id   AF-A0A356DVJ5-F1
#
_cell.length_a   1.000
_cell.length_b   1.000
_cell.length_c   1.000
_cell.angle_alpha   90.00
_cell.angle_beta   90.00
_cell.angle_gamma   90.00
#
_symmetry.space_group_name_H-M   'P 1'
#
loop_
_entity.id
_entity.type
_entity.pdbx_description
1 polymer ?
#
loop_
_entity_poly.entity_id
_entity_poly.type
_entity_poly.pdbx_seq_one_letter_code
_entity_poly.pdbx_strand_id
1 'polypeptide(L)'
;MEDIMNLRSLLNFDKMITPVIIKILFYIGIAASIIGGLVVLFGGVISAFQQESVAPALGGLLGGPLVVVLGILMARVYSELLIVVFEIHQNLVAIKNKMIDG
;
A
#
# COMPACT_ATOMS: atom_id res chain seq x y z
N MET A 1 -13.09 21.63 3.88
CA MET A 1 -14.55 21.37 3.95
C MET A 1 -14.86 20.34 2.87
N GLU A 2 -14.34 19.12 3.01
CA GLU A 2 -14.54 18.01 2.05
C GLU A 2 -14.44 16.61 2.70
N ASP A 3 -13.78 16.47 3.86
CA ASP A 3 -13.56 15.14 4.47
C ASP A 3 -14.66 14.61 5.42
N ILE A 4 -15.76 15.34 5.62
CA ILE A 4 -16.78 14.99 6.66
C ILE A 4 -18.03 14.30 6.08
N MET A 5 -18.17 14.23 4.75
CA MET A 5 -19.45 13.84 4.12
C MET A 5 -19.62 12.34 3.82
N ASN A 6 -18.74 11.46 4.31
CA ASN A 6 -18.89 10.02 4.05
C ASN A 6 -18.58 9.06 5.21
N LEU A 7 -18.50 9.53 6.46
CA LEU A 7 -18.41 8.65 7.63
C LEU A 7 -19.67 7.78 7.79
N ARG A 8 -20.83 8.25 7.29
CA ARG A 8 -22.09 7.48 7.31
C ARG A 8 -22.08 6.27 6.36
N SER A 9 -21.35 6.31 5.25
CA SER A 9 -21.22 5.11 4.39
C SER A 9 -20.15 4.16 4.89
N LEU A 10 -19.14 4.66 5.63
CA LEU A 10 -18.13 3.85 6.33
C LEU A 10 -18.67 3.13 7.57
N LEU A 11 -19.83 3.52 8.09
CA LEU A 11 -20.50 2.87 9.23
C LEU A 11 -21.67 1.97 8.82
N ASN A 12 -22.06 1.99 7.54
CA ASN A 12 -23.08 1.08 7.01
C ASN A 12 -22.41 -0.24 6.61
N PHE A 13 -22.57 -1.26 7.46
CA PHE A 13 -22.06 -2.63 7.26
C PHE A 13 -22.69 -3.39 6.10
N ASP A 14 -23.70 -2.82 5.44
CA ASP A 14 -24.45 -3.46 4.35
C ASP A 14 -23.60 -3.64 3.07
N LYS A 15 -22.54 -2.84 2.92
CA LYS A 15 -21.50 -3.04 1.91
C LYS A 15 -20.18 -3.34 2.59
N MET A 16 -19.41 -4.27 2.02
CA MET A 16 -18.06 -4.55 2.52
C MET A 16 -17.21 -3.29 2.39
N ILE A 17 -16.87 -2.69 3.52
CA ILE A 17 -16.01 -1.49 3.63
C ILE A 17 -14.53 -1.87 3.46
N THR A 18 -14.20 -3.14 3.67
CA THR A 18 -12.82 -3.67 3.65
C THR A 18 -12.04 -3.36 2.36
N PRO A 19 -12.60 -3.52 1.13
CA PRO A 19 -11.91 -3.14 -0.10
C PRO A 19 -11.55 -1.66 -0.16
N VAL A 20 -12.36 -0.79 0.45
CA VAL A 20 -12.08 0.66 0.53
C VAL A 20 -10.96 0.95 1.51
N ILE A 21 -10.96 0.29 2.68
CA ILE A 21 -9.89 0.41 3.68
C ILE A 21 -8.55 -0.03 3.09
N ILE A 22 -8.50 -1.12 2.33
CA ILE A 22 -7.27 -1.61 1.69
C ILE A 22 -6.69 -0.55 0.73
N LYS A 23 -7.54 0.18 -0.03
CA LYS A 23 -7.07 1.27 -0.89
C LYS A 23 -6.41 2.40 -0.09
N ILE A 24 -6.95 2.74 1.09
CA ILE A 24 -6.34 3.75 1.97
C ILE A 24 -5.00 3.23 2.51
N LEU A 25 -4.92 1.97 2.94
CA LEU A 25 -3.68 1.33 3.37
C LEU A 25 -2.62 1.28 2.27
N PHE A 26 -3.02 1.09 1.01
CA PHE A 26 -2.10 1.13 -0.13
C PHE A 26 -1.43 2.50 -0.28
N TYR A 27 -2.19 3.60 -0.19
CA TYR A 27 -1.61 4.95 -0.22
C TYR A 27 -0.64 5.20 0.93
N ILE A 28 -0.97 4.70 2.13
CA ILE A 28 -0.06 4.74 3.29
C ILE A 28 1.21 3.91 2.99
N GLY A 29 1.07 2.74 2.38
CA GLY A 29 2.19 1.88 1.98
C GLY A 29 3.11 2.54 0.94
N ILE A 30 2.56 3.29 -0.02
CA ILE A 30 3.35 4.11 -0.95
C ILE A 30 4.11 5.19 -0.19
N ALA A 31 3.45 5.94 0.70
CA ALA A 31 4.11 6.97 1.48
C ALA A 31 5.24 6.39 2.35
N ALA A 32 5.01 5.25 3.00
CA ALA A 32 6.03 4.53 3.76
C ALA A 32 7.19 4.07 2.88
N SER A 33 6.93 3.60 1.65
CA SER A 33 7.97 3.20 0.70
C SER A 33 8.86 4.37 0.28
N ILE A 34 8.25 5.55 0.04
CA ILE A 34 8.97 6.78 -0.29
C ILE A 34 9.86 7.22 0.90
N ILE A 35 9.29 7.22 2.11
CA ILE A 35 10.03 7.56 3.34
C ILE A 35 11.18 6.56 3.56
N GLY A 36 10.93 5.26 3.41
CA GLY A 36 11.95 4.22 3.53
C GLY A 36 13.10 4.40 2.53
N GLY A 37 12.78 4.72 1.27
CA GLY A 37 13.79 5.03 0.27
C GLY A 37 14.62 6.28 0.59
N LEU A 38 14.00 7.33 1.12
CA LEU A 38 14.71 8.53 1.59
C LEU A 38 15.64 8.20 2.75
N VAL A 39 15.19 7.38 3.72
CA VAL A 39 16.02 6.94 4.85
C VAL A 39 17.23 6.15 4.36
N VAL A 40 17.07 5.26 3.38
CA VAL A 40 18.19 4.50 2.78
C VAL A 40 19.15 5.42 2.03
N LEU A 41 18.63 6.40 1.29
CA LEU A 41 19.44 7.36 0.55
C LEU A 41 20.27 8.23 1.49
N PHE A 42 19.63 8.90 2.45
CA PHE A 42 20.33 9.76 3.41
C PHE A 42 21.20 8.96 4.37
N GLY A 43 20.77 7.75 4.78
CA GLY A 43 21.57 6.85 5.60
C GLY A 43 22.86 6.40 4.90
N GLY A 44 22.81 6.12 3.60
CA GLY A 44 24.00 5.81 2.81
C GLY A 44 24.96 7.00 2.68
N VAL A 45 24.44 8.21 2.53
CA VAL A 45 25.27 9.43 2.49
C VAL A 45 25.92 9.71 3.85
N ILE A 46 25.17 9.63 4.95
CA ILE A 46 25.69 9.87 6.31
C ILE A 46 26.76 8.83 6.68
N SER A 47 26.52 7.56 6.38
CA SER A 47 27.48 6.48 6.67
C SER A 47 28.76 6.61 5.84
N ALA A 48 28.70 7.14 4.62
CA ALA A 48 29.88 7.43 3.82
C ALA A 48 30.79 8.50 4.45
N PHE A 49 30.21 9.55 5.03
CA PHE A 49 30.98 10.57 5.76
C PHE A 49 31.62 10.02 7.05
N GLN A 50 30.97 9.07 7.73
CA GLN A 50 31.50 8.47 8.96
C GLN A 50 32.64 7.48 8.70
N GLN A 51 32.60 6.77 7.58
CA GLN A 51 33.58 5.73 7.25
C GLN A 51 34.67 6.20 6.28
N GLU A 52 34.66 7.48 5.90
CA GLU A 52 35.55 8.07 4.87
C GLU A 52 35.60 7.23 3.57
N SER A 53 34.50 6.54 3.27
CA SER A 53 34.40 5.59 2.16
C SER A 53 33.23 5.96 1.28
N VAL A 54 33.44 5.87 -0.04
CA VAL A 54 32.42 6.23 -1.04
C VAL A 54 31.42 5.07 -1.24
N ALA A 55 31.78 3.85 -0.86
CA ALA A 55 30.97 2.66 -1.10
C ALA A 55 29.55 2.73 -0.47
N PRO A 56 29.36 3.18 0.79
CA PRO A 56 28.05 3.34 1.39
C PRO A 56 27.18 4.41 0.71
N ALA A 57 27.79 5.48 0.19
CA ALA A 57 27.08 6.53 -0.54
C ALA A 57 26.52 6.01 -1.86
N LEU A 58 27.30 5.21 -2.60
CA LEU A 58 26.83 4.56 -3.82
C LEU A 58 25.71 3.55 -3.53
N GLY A 59 25.84 2.80 -2.43
CA GLY A 59 24.80 1.90 -1.94
C GLY A 59 23.49 2.61 -1.61
N GLY A 60 23.55 3.76 -0.94
CA GLY A 60 22.36 4.58 -0.64
C GLY A 60 21.74 5.23 -1.87
N LEU A 61 22.56 5.75 -2.79
CA LEU A 61 22.08 6.43 -4.00
C LEU A 61 21.38 5.48 -4.97
N LEU A 62 21.88 4.26 -5.11
CA LEU A 62 21.26 3.23 -5.96
C LEU A 62 20.17 2.45 -5.21
N GLY A 63 20.40 2.15 -3.94
CA GLY A 63 19.49 1.38 -3.10
C GLY A 63 18.22 2.14 -2.72
N GLY A 64 18.31 3.46 -2.51
CA GLY A 64 17.14 4.29 -2.15
C GLY A 64 16.02 4.21 -3.19
N PRO A 65 16.26 4.59 -4.46
CA PRO A 65 15.27 4.46 -5.53
C PRO A 65 14.78 3.03 -5.74
N LEU A 66 15.68 2.05 -5.63
CA LEU A 66 15.32 0.62 -5.75
C LEU A 66 14.31 0.20 -4.67
N VAL A 67 14.53 0.62 -3.42
CA VAL A 67 13.62 0.35 -2.30
C VAL A 67 12.27 1.03 -2.51
N VAL A 68 12.21 2.25 -3.04
CA VAL A 68 10.94 2.92 -3.37
C VAL A 68 10.17 2.12 -4.42
N VAL A 69 10.83 1.77 -5.53
CA VAL A 69 10.18 1.06 -6.65
C VAL A 69 9.68 -0.31 -6.21
N LEU A 70 10.53 -1.09 -5.54
CA LEU A 70 10.16 -2.41 -5.03
C LEU A 70 9.08 -2.32 -3.93
N GLY A 71 9.18 -1.33 -3.04
CA GLY A 71 8.18 -1.11 -1.98
C GLY A 71 6.80 -0.80 -2.55
N ILE A 72 6.71 0.08 -3.55
CA ILE A 72 5.45 0.40 -4.23
C ILE A 72 4.90 -0.81 -4.98
N LEU A 73 5.77 -1.56 -5.70
CA LEU A 73 5.37 -2.78 -6.42
C LEU A 73 4.79 -3.82 -5.46
N MET A 74 5.47 -4.09 -4.35
CA MET A 74 5.02 -5.03 -3.34
C MET A 74 3.71 -4.57 -2.70
N ALA A 75 3.61 -3.29 -2.30
CA ALA A 75 2.39 -2.73 -1.76
C ALA A 75 1.19 -2.89 -2.71
N ARG A 76 1.42 -2.71 -4.02
CA ARG A 76 0.39 -2.90 -5.05
C ARG A 76 -0.06 -4.35 -5.15
N VAL A 77 0.88 -5.29 -5.30
CA VAL A 77 0.58 -6.72 -5.44
C VAL A 77 -0.18 -7.23 -4.21
N TYR A 78 0.28 -6.90 -3.00
CA TYR A 78 -0.42 -7.30 -1.77
C TYR A 78 -1.83 -6.72 -1.70
N SER A 79 -2.00 -5.44 -2.05
CA SER A 79 -3.31 -4.79 -2.01
C SER A 79 -4.28 -5.36 -3.04
N GLU A 80 -3.81 -5.65 -4.26
CA GLU A 80 -4.61 -6.29 -5.32
C GLU A 80 -5.08 -7.68 -4.87
N LEU A 81 -4.19 -8.52 -4.33
CA LEU A 81 -4.56 -9.86 -3.83
C LEU A 81 -5.60 -9.79 -2.71
N LEU A 82 -5.45 -8.88 -1.76
CA LEU A 82 -6.42 -8.71 -0.68
C LEU A 82 -7.80 -8.29 -1.23
N ILE A 83 -7.85 -7.32 -2.14
CA ILE A 83 -9.12 -6.85 -2.74
C ILE A 83 -9.79 -7.98 -3.52
N VAL A 84 -9.03 -8.74 -4.32
CA VAL A 84 -9.55 -9.84 -5.14
C VAL A 84 -10.24 -10.90 -4.27
N VAL A 85 -9.68 -11.26 -3.11
CA VAL A 85 -10.32 -12.23 -2.20
C VAL A 85 -11.68 -11.73 -1.71
N PHE A 86 -11.78 -10.45 -1.35
CA PHE A 86 -13.06 -9.86 -0.92
C PHE A 86 -14.07 -9.78 -2.07
N GLU A 87 -13.60 -9.48 -3.28
CA GLU A 87 -14.44 -9.44 -4.48
C GLU A 87 -14.99 -10.83 -4.84
N ILE A 88 -14.17 -11.88 -4.71
CA ILE A 88 -14.60 -13.28 -4.88
C ILE A 88 -15.72 -13.61 -3.88
N HIS A 89 -15.56 -13.23 -2.61
CA HIS A 89 -16.60 -13.44 -1.60
C HIS A 89 -17.92 -12.75 -1.96
N GLN A 90 -17.87 -11.50 -2.42
CA GLN A 90 -19.07 -10.78 -2.85
C GLN A 90 -19.75 -11.44 -4.05
N ASN A 91 -18.96 -11.89 -5.04
CA ASN A 91 -19.48 -12.57 -6.22
C ASN A 91 -20.13 -13.91 -5.87
N LEU A 92 -19.57 -14.67 -4.94
CA LEU A 92 -20.16 -15.91 -4.42
C LEU A 92 -21.51 -15.66 -3.75
N VAL A 93 -21.60 -14.64 -2.89
CA VAL A 93 -22.88 -14.25 -2.25
C VAL A 93 -23.91 -13.83 -3.30
N ALA A 94 -23.49 -13.07 -4.31
CA ALA A 94 -24.37 -12.63 -5.40
C ALA A 94 -24.92 -13.81 -6.22
N ILE A 95 -24.09 -14.81 -6.54
CA ILE A 95 -24.52 -16.02 -7.25
C ILE A 95 -25.50 -16.84 -6.39
N LYS A 96 -25.23 -16.99 -5.09
CA LYS A 96 -26.14 -17.68 -4.16
C LYS A 96 -27.52 -17.04 -4.15
N ASN A 97 -27.60 -15.71 -4.04
CA ASN A 97 -28.89 -15.01 -4.01
C ASN A 97 -29.65 -15.16 -5.34
N LYS A 98 -28.95 -15.08 -6.48
CA LYS A 98 -29.55 -15.33 -7.80
C LYS A 98 -30.13 -16.74 -7.99
N MET A 99 -29.57 -17.76 -7.32
CA MET A 99 -30.10 -19.12 -7.38
C MET A 99 -31.28 -19.36 -6.43
N ILE A 100 -31.42 -18.56 -5.37
CA ILE A 100 -32.54 -18.67 -4.42
C ILE A 100 -33.80 -17.97 -4.97
N ASP A 101 -33.62 -16.88 -5.72
CA ASP A 101 -34.73 -16.08 -6.27
C ASP A 101 -35.20 -16.55 -7.67
N GLY A 102 -34.56 -17.57 -8.24
CA GLY A 102 -34.81 -18.10 -9.60
C GLY A 102 -35.59 -19.40 -9.64
#